data_AF-A0A2T5HRU2-F1
#
_entry.id   AF-A0A2T5HRU2-F1
#
_cell.length_a   1.000
_cell.length_b   1.000
_cell.length_c   1.000
_cell.angle_alpha   90.00
_cell.angle_beta   90.00
_cell.angle_gamma   90.00
#
_symmetry.space_group_name_H-M   'P 1'
#
loop_
_entity.id
_entity.type
_entity.pdbx_description
1 polymer ?
#
loop_
_entity_poly.entity_id
_entity_poly.type
_entity_poly.pdbx_seq_one_letter_code
_entity_poly.pdbx_strand_id
1 'polypeptide(L)'
;MGNLKDWSEDAAEVARVGQLVAAKAAKRAWSRVLFVAVVGMLVLASYVTYLTYLVSEYSRISDEHTDRYGSLSAENRDRKTIDYLTLCIDATKSGDVNKDYICQQAVALYKDTFIEVPNNGVGENIKRAAYGLMKVEVATKARAIVLARQAGATPGMDPTLKFLLSTTGIVVTMLVALLVMLSTVFATYRLAIRQASMGVENDSNLSPL
;
A
#
# COMPACT_ATOMS: atom_id res chain seq x y z
N MET A 1 -16.26 5.54 -27.57
CA MET A 1 -15.85 6.93 -27.88
C MET A 1 -16.62 8.01 -27.11
N GLY A 2 -17.59 7.68 -26.22
CA GLY A 2 -18.31 8.67 -25.40
C GLY A 2 -17.39 9.44 -24.44
N ASN A 3 -16.84 8.75 -23.42
CA ASN A 3 -16.04 9.35 -22.36
C ASN A 3 -15.07 10.47 -22.80
N LEU A 4 -14.25 10.24 -23.84
CA LEU A 4 -13.22 11.22 -24.24
C LEU A 4 -13.79 12.58 -24.66
N LYS A 5 -15.04 12.61 -25.17
CA LYS A 5 -15.72 13.86 -25.49
C LYS A 5 -16.22 14.54 -24.22
N ASP A 6 -16.89 13.79 -23.35
CA ASP A 6 -17.45 14.26 -22.08
C ASP A 6 -16.33 14.86 -21.20
N TRP A 7 -15.21 14.15 -21.01
CA TRP A 7 -14.01 14.66 -20.30
C TRP A 7 -13.45 15.96 -20.90
N SER A 8 -13.57 16.17 -22.22
CA SER A 8 -13.06 17.38 -22.89
C SER A 8 -14.00 18.58 -22.71
N GLU A 9 -15.31 18.35 -22.66
CA GLU A 9 -16.32 19.37 -22.41
C GLU A 9 -16.29 19.79 -20.93
N ASP A 10 -16.22 18.83 -20.00
CA ASP A 10 -16.03 19.08 -18.57
C ASP A 10 -14.75 19.89 -18.28
N ALA A 11 -13.62 19.49 -18.88
CA ALA A 11 -12.35 20.20 -18.71
C ALA A 11 -12.39 21.64 -19.25
N ALA A 12 -13.11 21.87 -20.37
CA ALA A 12 -13.31 23.21 -20.93
C ALA A 12 -14.20 24.08 -20.04
N GLU A 13 -15.25 23.51 -19.44
CA GLU A 13 -16.11 24.22 -18.48
C GLU A 13 -15.35 24.59 -17.20
N VAL A 14 -14.63 23.64 -16.59
CA VAL A 14 -13.79 23.90 -15.41
C VAL A 14 -12.72 24.96 -15.70
N ALA A 15 -12.07 24.90 -16.87
CA ALA A 15 -11.10 25.92 -17.28
C ALA A 15 -11.75 27.31 -17.44
N ARG A 16 -12.96 27.39 -18.02
CA ARG A 16 -13.72 28.64 -18.17
C ARG A 16 -14.13 29.22 -16.82
N VAL A 17 -14.63 28.40 -15.89
CA VAL A 17 -14.95 28.84 -14.52
C VAL A 17 -13.69 29.32 -13.80
N GLY A 18 -12.57 28.57 -13.90
CA GLY A 18 -11.28 28.96 -13.34
C GLY A 18 -10.78 30.31 -13.86
N GLN A 19 -10.90 30.57 -15.16
CA GLN A 19 -10.55 31.87 -15.76
C GLN A 19 -11.43 33.01 -15.23
N LEU A 20 -12.75 32.81 -15.09
CA LEU A 20 -13.66 33.81 -14.53
C LEU A 20 -13.33 34.15 -13.07
N VAL A 21 -13.04 33.13 -12.25
CA VAL A 21 -12.64 33.32 -10.85
C VAL A 21 -11.28 34.03 -10.76
N ALA A 22 -10.29 33.62 -11.56
CA ALA A 22 -8.98 34.27 -11.61
C ALA A 22 -9.07 35.74 -12.06
N ALA A 23 -9.90 36.05 -13.06
CA ALA A 23 -10.14 37.41 -13.52
C ALA A 23 -10.85 38.28 -12.48
N LYS A 24 -11.72 37.70 -11.65
CA LYS A 24 -12.36 38.39 -10.51
C LYS A 24 -11.38 38.62 -9.36
N ALA A 25 -10.54 37.63 -9.04
CA ALA A 25 -9.49 37.72 -8.03
C ALA A 25 -8.37 38.71 -8.39
N ALA A 26 -8.05 38.85 -9.68
CA ALA A 26 -7.04 39.78 -10.17
C ALA A 26 -7.30 41.26 -9.81
N LYS A 27 -8.55 41.66 -9.54
CA LYS A 27 -8.93 43.06 -9.29
C LYS A 27 -8.39 43.67 -7.99
N ARG A 28 -8.07 42.88 -6.97
CA ARG A 28 -7.60 43.38 -5.65
C ARG A 28 -6.42 42.56 -5.14
N ALA A 29 -5.40 43.21 -4.58
CA ALA A 29 -4.18 42.54 -4.11
C ALA A 29 -4.47 41.42 -3.09
N TRP A 30 -5.30 41.70 -2.07
CA TRP A 30 -5.76 40.70 -1.09
C TRP A 30 -6.49 39.50 -1.73
N SER A 31 -7.30 39.73 -2.76
CA SER A 31 -8.01 38.66 -3.47
C SER A 31 -7.06 37.77 -4.29
N ARG A 32 -5.93 38.31 -4.79
CA ARG A 32 -4.88 37.49 -5.43
C ARG A 32 -4.19 36.57 -4.43
N VAL A 33 -3.84 37.08 -3.24
CA VAL A 33 -3.20 36.29 -2.17
C VAL A 33 -4.12 35.14 -1.73
N LEU A 34 -5.40 35.43 -1.49
CA LEU A 34 -6.40 34.40 -1.15
C LEU A 34 -6.56 33.36 -2.26
N PHE A 35 -6.58 33.77 -3.54
CA PHE A 35 -6.68 32.85 -4.67
C PHE A 35 -5.45 31.91 -4.77
N VAL A 36 -4.23 32.43 -4.59
CA VAL A 36 -3.01 31.62 -4.55
C VAL A 36 -3.02 30.63 -3.38
N ALA A 37 -3.50 31.06 -2.20
CA ALA A 37 -3.63 30.18 -1.05
C ALA A 37 -4.63 29.03 -1.29
N VAL A 38 -5.79 29.32 -1.90
CA VAL A 38 -6.79 28.29 -2.26
C VAL A 38 -6.22 27.31 -3.29
N VAL A 39 -5.50 27.78 -4.32
CA VAL A 39 -4.84 26.90 -5.29
C VAL A 39 -3.78 26.01 -4.63
N GLY A 40 -2.96 26.56 -3.73
CA GLY A 40 -2.00 25.79 -2.94
C GLY A 40 -2.66 24.70 -2.09
N MET A 41 -3.76 25.01 -1.42
CA MET A 41 -4.54 24.03 -0.65
C MET A 41 -5.11 22.92 -1.54
N LEU A 42 -5.64 23.24 -2.73
CA LEU A 42 -6.18 22.25 -3.66
C LEU A 42 -5.11 21.28 -4.20
N VAL A 43 -3.92 21.79 -4.51
CA VAL A 43 -2.79 20.94 -4.96
C VAL A 43 -2.31 20.02 -3.84
N LEU A 44 -2.19 20.52 -2.61
CA LEU A 44 -1.79 19.70 -1.46
C LEU A 44 -2.88 18.67 -1.11
N ALA A 45 -4.16 19.06 -1.15
CA ALA A 45 -5.27 18.16 -0.89
C ALA A 45 -5.36 17.03 -1.94
N SER A 46 -5.16 17.32 -3.23
CA SER A 46 -5.16 16.28 -4.27
C SER A 46 -4.00 15.30 -4.11
N TYR A 47 -2.80 15.80 -3.76
CA TYR A 47 -1.63 14.95 -3.49
C TYR A 47 -1.84 14.07 -2.26
N VAL A 48 -2.31 14.62 -1.13
CA VAL A 48 -2.62 13.85 0.08
C VAL A 48 -3.72 12.81 -0.20
N THR A 49 -4.76 13.17 -0.95
CA THR A 49 -5.85 12.23 -1.31
C THR A 49 -5.31 11.07 -2.16
N TYR A 50 -4.43 11.36 -3.13
CA TYR A 50 -3.81 10.33 -3.98
C TYR A 50 -2.83 9.44 -3.20
N LEU A 51 -2.04 10.01 -2.28
CA LEU A 51 -1.22 9.25 -1.34
C LEU A 51 -2.09 8.36 -0.46
N THR A 52 -3.18 8.86 0.14
CA THR A 52 -4.10 8.07 0.97
C THR A 52 -4.74 6.94 0.16
N TYR A 53 -5.16 7.20 -1.08
CA TYR A 53 -5.67 6.19 -1.98
C TYR A 53 -4.64 5.07 -2.21
N LEU A 54 -3.42 5.41 -2.62
CA LEU A 54 -2.39 4.40 -2.85
C LEU A 54 -1.93 3.70 -1.57
N VAL A 55 -1.80 4.41 -0.44
CA VAL A 55 -1.49 3.79 0.87
C VAL A 55 -2.58 2.82 1.28
N SER A 56 -3.86 3.11 1.01
CA SER A 56 -4.97 2.19 1.29
C SER A 56 -4.98 0.98 0.36
N GLU A 57 -4.69 1.21 -0.94
CA GLU A 57 -4.47 0.18 -1.94
C GLU A 57 -3.27 -0.69 -1.59
N TYR A 58 -2.26 -0.12 -0.91
CA TYR A 58 -1.09 -0.84 -0.44
C TYR A 58 -1.24 -1.49 0.95
N SER A 59 -2.01 -0.96 1.88
CA SER A 59 -2.32 -1.70 3.12
C SER A 59 -3.25 -2.88 2.83
N ARG A 60 -4.08 -2.77 1.79
CA ARG A 60 -4.74 -3.91 1.12
C ARG A 60 -3.73 -4.86 0.46
N ILE A 61 -2.45 -4.48 0.41
CA ILE A 61 -1.31 -5.14 -0.22
C ILE A 61 -0.03 -5.22 0.69
N SER A 62 -0.05 -5.35 2.05
CA SER A 62 1.20 -5.37 2.92
C SER A 62 1.53 -6.59 3.86
N ASP A 63 0.54 -7.26 4.45
CA ASP A 63 0.58 -8.30 5.49
C ASP A 63 0.25 -9.77 5.01
N GLU A 64 0.35 -10.09 3.71
CA GLU A 64 0.00 -11.34 2.95
C GLU A 64 1.28 -11.89 2.40
N HIS A 65 2.16 -11.09 1.78
CA HIS A 65 3.43 -11.69 1.38
C HIS A 65 4.14 -12.22 2.62
N THR A 66 4.17 -11.43 3.69
CA THR A 66 4.79 -11.82 4.95
C THR A 66 4.13 -13.06 5.55
N ASP A 67 2.81 -13.07 5.75
CA ASP A 67 2.10 -14.22 6.30
C ASP A 67 2.08 -15.43 5.36
N ARG A 68 1.91 -15.23 4.04
CA ARG A 68 1.82 -16.29 3.01
C ARG A 68 3.17 -16.93 2.68
N TYR A 69 4.30 -16.26 2.89
CA TYR A 69 5.63 -16.88 2.82
C TYR A 69 6.05 -17.51 4.16
N GLY A 70 5.78 -16.86 5.30
CA GLY A 70 6.03 -17.43 6.62
C GLY A 70 5.25 -18.73 6.84
N SER A 71 3.95 -18.72 6.57
CA SER A 71 3.08 -19.89 6.61
C SER A 71 3.48 -20.98 5.61
N LEU A 72 3.97 -20.65 4.40
CA LEU A 72 4.44 -21.66 3.45
C LEU A 72 5.69 -22.39 3.95
N SER A 73 6.61 -21.67 4.60
CA SER A 73 7.80 -22.26 5.22
C SER A 73 7.43 -23.15 6.40
N ALA A 74 6.52 -22.69 7.26
CA ALA A 74 6.00 -23.48 8.38
C ALA A 74 5.21 -24.72 7.91
N GLU A 75 4.37 -24.57 6.88
CA GLU A 75 3.63 -25.67 6.23
C GLU A 75 4.59 -26.72 5.66
N ASN A 76 5.68 -26.31 5.00
CA ASN A 76 6.70 -27.22 4.50
C ASN A 76 7.45 -27.94 5.64
N ARG A 77 7.74 -27.26 6.76
CA ARG A 77 8.36 -27.88 7.95
C ARG A 77 7.43 -28.92 8.58
N ASP A 78 6.14 -28.61 8.71
CA ASP A 78 5.17 -29.52 9.30
C ASP A 78 4.87 -30.71 8.38
N ARG A 79 4.77 -30.51 7.05
CA ARG A 79 4.71 -31.60 6.06
C ARG A 79 5.93 -32.53 6.16
N LYS A 80 7.15 -31.97 6.15
CA LYS A 80 8.39 -32.74 6.31
C LYS A 80 8.37 -33.56 7.61
N THR A 81 7.89 -32.97 8.70
CA THR A 81 7.78 -33.66 10.00
C THR A 81 6.77 -34.82 9.95
N ILE A 82 5.63 -34.65 9.27
CA ILE A 82 4.65 -35.73 9.02
C ILE A 82 5.26 -36.85 8.18
N ASP A 83 6.05 -36.53 7.15
CA ASP A 83 6.69 -37.52 6.27
C ASP A 83 7.71 -38.36 7.05
N TYR A 84 8.59 -37.72 7.85
CA TYR A 84 9.55 -38.43 8.71
C TYR A 84 8.87 -39.26 9.81
N LEU A 85 7.78 -38.77 10.42
CA LEU A 85 6.99 -39.57 11.36
C LEU A 85 6.33 -40.77 10.68
N THR A 86 5.89 -40.62 9.43
CA THR A 86 5.34 -41.73 8.64
C THR A 86 6.41 -42.77 8.32
N LEU A 87 7.58 -42.33 7.82
CA LEU A 87 8.74 -43.18 7.59
C LEU A 87 9.19 -43.93 8.86
N CYS A 88 9.21 -43.26 10.02
CA CYS A 88 9.51 -43.92 11.30
C CYS A 88 8.47 -44.99 11.67
N ILE A 89 7.17 -44.70 11.51
CA ILE A 89 6.09 -45.66 11.76
C ILE A 89 6.22 -46.88 10.85
N ASP A 90 6.49 -46.68 9.57
CA ASP A 90 6.53 -47.78 8.60
C ASP A 90 7.84 -48.58 8.70
N ALA A 91 8.99 -47.92 8.93
CA ALA A 91 10.26 -48.56 9.28
C ALA A 91 10.15 -49.42 10.55
N THR A 92 9.32 -49.00 11.52
CA THR A 92 9.07 -49.76 12.76
C THR A 92 8.23 -51.01 12.50
N LYS A 93 7.34 -51.00 11.49
CA LYS A 93 6.55 -52.18 11.09
C LYS A 93 7.33 -53.15 10.20
N SER A 94 8.17 -52.63 9.30
CA SER A 94 8.94 -53.43 8.34
C SER A 94 10.22 -54.01 8.91
N GLY A 95 10.72 -53.50 10.03
CA GLY A 95 11.99 -53.91 10.63
C GLY A 95 13.20 -53.34 9.89
N ASP A 96 13.10 -52.12 9.35
CA ASP A 96 14.19 -51.45 8.63
C ASP A 96 15.43 -51.27 9.52
N VAL A 97 16.61 -51.59 8.99
CA VAL A 97 17.91 -51.45 9.66
C VAL A 97 18.18 -49.99 10.08
N ASN A 98 17.65 -49.02 9.32
CA ASN A 98 17.82 -47.59 9.57
C ASN A 98 16.72 -46.98 10.47
N LYS A 99 15.78 -47.79 11.00
CA LYS A 99 14.62 -47.32 11.79
C LYS A 99 15.03 -46.35 12.90
N ASP A 100 16.07 -46.65 13.68
CA ASP A 100 16.47 -45.82 14.81
C ASP A 100 16.97 -44.43 14.36
N TYR A 101 17.69 -44.34 13.24
CA TYR A 101 18.13 -43.06 12.64
C TYR A 101 16.94 -42.25 12.11
N ILE A 102 16.01 -42.91 11.40
CA ILE A 102 14.80 -42.28 10.85
C ILE A 102 13.92 -41.74 11.99
N CYS A 103 13.70 -42.53 13.04
CA CYS A 103 12.91 -42.13 14.20
C CYS A 103 13.58 -41.03 15.04
N GLN A 104 14.90 -41.02 15.17
CA GLN A 104 15.62 -39.90 15.80
C GLN A 104 15.39 -38.58 15.04
N GLN A 105 15.46 -38.59 13.70
CA GLN A 105 15.14 -37.40 12.91
C GLN A 105 13.68 -36.99 13.03
N ALA A 106 12.74 -37.94 13.04
CA ALA A 106 11.32 -37.65 13.23
C ALA A 106 11.03 -36.99 14.59
N VAL A 107 11.66 -37.48 15.67
CA VAL A 107 11.57 -36.88 17.01
C VAL A 107 12.21 -35.50 17.07
N ALA A 108 13.36 -35.30 16.43
CA ALA A 108 14.00 -33.99 16.35
C ALA A 108 13.08 -32.97 15.66
N LEU A 109 12.59 -33.29 14.45
CA LEU A 109 11.66 -32.44 13.69
C LEU A 109 10.36 -32.15 14.46
N TYR A 110 9.83 -33.13 15.19
CA TYR A 110 8.63 -32.96 16.01
C TYR A 110 8.82 -32.00 17.19
N LYS A 111 9.94 -32.08 17.92
CA LYS A 111 10.30 -31.08 18.95
C LYS A 111 10.37 -29.68 18.33
N ASP A 112 11.05 -29.60 17.20
CA ASP A 112 11.30 -28.40 16.42
C ASP A 112 10.02 -27.70 15.95
N THR A 113 9.02 -28.45 15.49
CA THR A 113 7.71 -27.92 15.08
C THR A 113 6.96 -27.27 16.25
N PHE A 114 7.14 -27.74 17.49
CA PHE A 114 6.36 -27.28 18.64
C PHE A 114 7.12 -26.38 19.64
N ILE A 115 8.37 -26.01 19.34
CA ILE A 115 9.27 -25.27 20.25
C ILE A 115 8.70 -23.95 20.78
N GLU A 116 7.83 -23.27 20.03
CA GLU A 116 7.18 -22.00 20.39
C GLU A 116 5.82 -22.17 21.09
N VAL A 117 5.31 -23.40 21.25
CA VAL A 117 4.00 -23.67 21.85
C VAL A 117 4.17 -23.99 23.34
N PRO A 118 3.85 -23.07 24.28
CA PRO A 118 3.97 -23.35 25.71
C PRO A 118 2.99 -24.46 26.13
N ASN A 119 3.40 -25.29 27.11
CA ASN A 119 2.60 -26.38 27.66
C ASN A 119 2.15 -27.46 26.65
N ASN A 120 2.99 -27.72 25.64
CA ASN A 120 2.76 -28.78 24.65
C ASN A 120 2.97 -30.19 25.23
N GLY A 121 2.25 -31.20 24.70
CA GLY A 121 2.40 -32.62 25.09
C GLY A 121 3.69 -33.29 24.61
N VAL A 122 4.59 -32.55 23.97
CA VAL A 122 5.76 -33.03 23.22
C VAL A 122 6.67 -33.91 24.08
N GLY A 123 7.01 -33.46 25.28
CA GLY A 123 7.90 -34.19 26.18
C GLY A 123 7.33 -35.54 26.63
N GLU A 124 6.01 -35.66 26.74
CA GLU A 124 5.33 -36.90 27.11
C GLU A 124 5.16 -37.83 25.90
N ASN A 125 4.73 -37.29 24.75
CA ASN A 125 4.59 -38.05 23.50
C ASN A 125 5.90 -38.71 23.08
N ILE A 126 7.04 -38.01 23.26
CA ILE A 126 8.38 -38.53 22.97
C ILE A 126 8.78 -39.63 23.96
N LYS A 127 8.56 -39.44 25.27
CA LYS A 127 8.82 -40.48 26.28
C LYS A 127 8.01 -41.75 26.03
N ARG A 128 6.78 -41.62 25.53
CA ARG A 128 5.87 -42.72 25.17
C ARG A 128 6.14 -43.32 23.78
N ALA A 129 7.11 -42.79 23.01
CA ALA A 129 7.36 -43.14 21.61
C ALA A 129 6.08 -43.14 20.73
N ALA A 130 5.16 -42.21 21.01
CA ALA A 130 3.80 -42.20 20.47
C ALA A 130 3.73 -41.60 19.05
N TYR A 131 4.52 -42.12 18.10
CA TYR A 131 4.70 -41.55 16.75
C TYR A 131 3.38 -41.31 15.99
N GLY A 132 2.39 -42.18 16.16
CA GLY A 132 1.04 -41.98 15.58
C GLY A 132 0.33 -40.74 16.12
N LEU A 133 0.46 -40.46 17.43
CA LEU A 133 -0.11 -39.27 18.06
C LEU A 133 0.64 -38.00 17.63
N MET A 134 1.98 -38.04 17.62
CA MET A 134 2.83 -36.96 17.09
C MET A 134 2.42 -36.55 15.67
N LYS A 135 2.16 -37.54 14.80
CA LYS A 135 1.73 -37.30 13.40
C LYS A 135 0.37 -36.59 13.36
N VAL A 136 -0.57 -36.95 14.23
CA VAL A 136 -1.90 -36.31 14.31
C VAL A 136 -1.79 -34.87 14.83
N GLU A 137 -0.93 -34.62 15.83
CA GLU A 137 -0.71 -33.26 16.36
C GLU A 137 -0.08 -32.34 15.31
N VAL A 138 0.98 -32.78 14.61
CA VAL A 138 1.59 -31.99 13.52
C VAL A 138 0.60 -31.79 12.38
N ALA A 139 -0.17 -32.80 12.00
CA ALA A 139 -1.22 -32.65 10.98
C ALA A 139 -2.32 -31.67 11.40
N THR A 140 -2.63 -31.58 12.69
CA THR A 140 -3.60 -30.62 13.24
C THR A 140 -3.04 -29.20 13.21
N LYS A 141 -1.76 -29.02 13.59
CA LYS A 141 -1.05 -27.72 13.46
C LYS A 141 -0.94 -27.28 12.00
N ALA A 142 -0.53 -28.15 11.09
CA ALA A 142 -0.44 -27.85 9.66
C ALA A 142 -1.78 -27.37 9.09
N ARG A 143 -2.89 -28.04 9.46
CA ARG A 143 -4.26 -27.61 9.09
C ARG A 143 -4.60 -26.24 9.67
N ALA A 144 -4.21 -25.94 10.91
CA ALA A 144 -4.42 -24.64 11.53
C ALA A 144 -3.62 -23.51 10.84
N ILE A 145 -2.38 -23.79 10.41
CA ILE A 145 -1.56 -22.83 9.64
C ILE A 145 -2.16 -22.58 8.26
N VAL A 146 -2.61 -23.63 7.57
CA VAL A 146 -3.31 -23.48 6.28
C VAL A 146 -4.60 -22.67 6.45
N LEU A 147 -5.35 -22.89 7.53
CA LEU A 147 -6.56 -22.14 7.86
C LEU A 147 -6.26 -20.67 8.20
N ALA A 148 -5.21 -20.39 8.97
CA ALA A 148 -4.78 -19.03 9.31
C ALA A 148 -4.28 -18.26 8.07
N ARG A 149 -3.51 -18.92 7.20
CA ARG A 149 -3.05 -18.37 5.90
C ARG A 149 -4.20 -18.07 4.95
N GLN A 150 -5.27 -18.86 4.99
CA GLN A 150 -6.52 -18.58 4.27
C GLN A 150 -7.32 -17.43 4.89
N ALA A 151 -6.96 -16.95 6.09
CA ALA A 151 -7.71 -15.95 6.85
C ALA A 151 -7.02 -14.60 7.04
N GLY A 152 -5.69 -14.50 6.97
CA GLY A 152 -4.94 -13.26 7.25
C GLY A 152 -3.83 -12.98 6.22
N ALA A 153 -4.01 -11.94 5.41
CA ALA A 153 -3.09 -11.63 4.31
C ALA A 153 -3.36 -10.27 3.57
N THR A 154 -2.36 -9.35 3.42
CA THR A 154 -2.24 -8.35 2.30
C THR A 154 -0.86 -8.24 1.47
N PRO A 155 -0.70 -8.25 0.11
CA PRO A 155 0.60 -8.52 -0.62
C PRO A 155 1.95 -7.73 -0.44
N GLY A 156 2.52 -7.04 -1.46
CA GLY A 156 3.85 -6.35 -1.39
C GLY A 156 3.99 -5.06 -2.24
N MET A 157 4.87 -4.14 -1.83
CA MET A 157 4.73 -2.69 -2.16
C MET A 157 4.98 -2.28 -3.60
N ASP A 158 3.94 -1.71 -4.22
CA ASP A 158 3.97 -1.12 -5.54
C ASP A 158 5.08 -0.04 -5.64
N PRO A 159 5.95 -0.09 -6.67
CA PRO A 159 7.11 0.81 -6.78
C PRO A 159 6.71 2.27 -6.95
N THR A 160 5.56 2.55 -7.55
CA THR A 160 5.03 3.91 -7.76
C THR A 160 4.65 4.55 -6.43
N LEU A 161 3.96 3.80 -5.55
CA LEU A 161 3.69 4.26 -4.19
C LEU A 161 4.97 4.49 -3.39
N LYS A 162 5.90 3.52 -3.45
CA LYS A 162 7.19 3.62 -2.76
C LYS A 162 7.98 4.86 -3.18
N PHE A 163 7.92 5.24 -4.46
CA PHE A 163 8.49 6.49 -4.96
C PHE A 163 7.73 7.72 -4.42
N LEU A 164 6.39 7.71 -4.43
CA LEU A 164 5.59 8.86 -4.00
C LEU A 164 5.69 9.18 -2.50
N LEU A 165 5.94 8.19 -1.64
CA LEU A 165 6.25 8.39 -0.21
C LEU A 165 7.74 8.73 0.05
N SER A 166 8.61 8.57 -0.94
CA SER A 166 10.05 8.83 -0.75
C SER A 166 10.36 10.33 -0.69
N THR A 167 11.47 10.69 -0.04
CA THR A 167 11.94 12.09 0.03
C THR A 167 12.10 12.73 -1.35
N THR A 168 12.53 11.97 -2.37
CA THR A 168 12.62 12.48 -3.74
C THR A 168 11.24 12.70 -4.36
N GLY A 169 10.29 11.81 -4.14
CA GLY A 169 8.88 12.00 -4.53
C GLY A 169 8.27 13.24 -3.89
N ILE A 170 8.46 13.43 -2.58
CA ILE A 170 7.98 14.60 -1.83
C ILE A 170 8.63 15.91 -2.34
N VAL A 171 9.95 15.90 -2.62
CA VAL A 171 10.64 17.08 -3.19
C VAL A 171 10.13 17.39 -4.59
N VAL A 172 9.93 16.38 -5.45
CA VAL A 172 9.37 16.58 -6.80
C VAL A 172 7.95 17.15 -6.74
N THR A 173 7.08 16.64 -5.87
CA THR A 173 5.71 17.14 -5.74
C THR A 173 5.65 18.54 -5.11
N MET A 174 6.54 18.87 -4.17
CA MET A 174 6.71 20.25 -3.69
C MET A 174 7.20 21.20 -4.80
N LEU A 175 8.15 20.79 -5.64
CA LEU A 175 8.60 21.59 -6.79
C LEU A 175 7.47 21.82 -7.80
N VAL A 176 6.67 20.79 -8.10
CA VAL A 176 5.47 20.92 -8.95
C VAL A 176 4.46 21.89 -8.32
N ALA A 177 4.19 21.78 -7.02
CA ALA A 177 3.29 22.70 -6.32
C ALA A 177 3.79 24.16 -6.34
N LEU A 178 5.09 24.39 -6.18
CA LEU A 178 5.72 25.71 -6.32
C LEU A 178 5.57 26.26 -7.75
N LEU A 179 5.79 25.43 -8.79
CA LEU A 179 5.59 25.84 -10.18
C LEU A 179 4.13 26.19 -10.50
N VAL A 180 3.16 25.46 -9.93
CA VAL A 180 1.72 25.77 -10.05
C VAL A 180 1.36 27.07 -9.32
N MET A 181 1.93 27.33 -8.15
CA MET A 181 1.73 28.61 -7.44
C MET A 181 2.36 29.79 -8.21
N LEU A 182 3.58 29.62 -8.75
CA LEU A 182 4.25 30.65 -9.56
C LEU A 182 3.50 30.95 -10.86
N SER A 183 2.99 29.94 -11.57
CA SER A 183 2.19 30.14 -12.79
C SER A 183 0.86 30.85 -12.47
N THR A 184 0.23 30.55 -11.33
CA THR A 184 -0.97 31.23 -10.83
C THR A 184 -0.71 32.71 -10.52
N VAL A 185 0.42 33.03 -9.87
CA VAL A 185 0.86 34.41 -9.62
C VAL A 185 1.11 35.14 -10.94
N PHE A 186 1.83 34.53 -11.88
CA PHE A 186 2.12 35.13 -13.19
C PHE A 186 0.84 35.38 -14.01
N ALA A 187 -0.09 34.42 -14.04
CA ALA A 187 -1.37 34.55 -14.73
C ALA A 187 -2.23 35.67 -14.13
N THR A 188 -2.39 35.71 -12.81
CA THR A 188 -3.16 36.77 -12.13
C THR A 188 -2.50 38.15 -12.27
N TYR A 189 -1.17 38.23 -12.31
CA TYR A 189 -0.42 39.46 -12.59
C TYR A 189 -0.62 39.95 -14.04
N ARG A 190 -0.54 39.05 -15.03
CA ARG A 190 -0.84 39.38 -16.44
C ARG A 190 -2.29 39.84 -16.63
N LEU A 191 -3.25 39.20 -15.97
CA LEU A 191 -4.66 39.62 -15.98
C LEU A 191 -4.84 41.00 -15.36
N ALA A 192 -4.15 41.29 -14.24
CA ALA A 192 -4.18 42.59 -13.60
C ALA A 192 -3.62 43.71 -14.49
N ILE A 193 -2.51 43.49 -15.19
CA ILE A 193 -1.95 44.47 -16.15
C ILE A 193 -2.94 44.75 -17.27
N ARG A 194 -3.54 43.70 -17.86
CA ARG A 194 -4.58 43.85 -18.92
C ARG A 194 -5.81 44.61 -18.43
N GLN A 195 -6.24 44.37 -17.18
CA GLN A 195 -7.36 45.10 -16.58
C GLN A 195 -7.00 46.57 -16.30
N ALA A 196 -5.75 46.87 -15.93
CA ALA A 196 -5.28 48.25 -15.77
C ALA A 196 -5.22 49.00 -17.11
N SER A 197 -4.71 48.38 -18.18
CA SER A 197 -4.67 49.01 -19.51
C SER A 197 -6.07 49.29 -20.07
N MET A 198 -7.03 48.37 -19.90
CA MET A 198 -8.42 48.60 -20.31
C MET A 198 -9.15 49.63 -19.43
N GLY A 199 -8.71 49.87 -18.20
CA GLY A 199 -9.24 50.93 -17.35
C GLY A 199 -8.84 52.32 -17.85
N VAL A 200 -7.57 52.49 -18.22
CA VAL A 200 -7.03 53.75 -18.76
C VAL A 200 -7.72 54.16 -20.07
N GLU A 201 -8.04 53.20 -20.94
CA GLU A 201 -8.70 53.44 -22.23
C GLU A 201 -10.17 53.90 -22.09
N ASN A 202 -10.82 53.56 -20.98
CA ASN A 202 -12.22 53.91 -20.72
C ASN A 202 -12.36 55.30 -20.07
N ASP A 203 -11.40 55.71 -19.23
CA ASP A 203 -11.33 57.08 -18.70
C ASP A 203 -10.95 58.11 -19.78
N SER A 204 -10.12 57.72 -20.77
CA SER A 204 -9.76 58.60 -21.89
C SER A 204 -10.90 58.90 -22.88
N ASN A 205 -12.04 58.19 -22.78
CA ASN A 205 -13.21 58.40 -23.64
C ASN A 205 -14.36 59.15 -22.94
N LEU A 206 -14.13 59.68 -21.73
CA LEU A 206 -15.13 60.46 -20.97
C LEU A 206 -14.77 61.95 -20.79
N SER A 207 -13.93 62.47 -21.69
CA SER A 207 -13.67 63.90 -21.90
C SER A 207 -13.27 64.09 -23.36
N PRO A 208 -13.83 65.08 -24.10
CA PRO A 208 -13.94 66.45 -23.62
C PRO A 208 -15.35 67.08 -23.67
N LEU A 209 -15.42 68.31 -23.15
CA LEU A 209 -16.41 69.34 -23.50
C LEU A 209 -16.29 69.76 -24.97
#